data_AF-A0A4R4PCF3-F1
#
_entry.id   AF-A0A4R4PCF3-F1
#
_cell.length_a   1.000
_cell.length_b   1.000
_cell.length_c   1.000
_cell.angle_alpha   90.00
_cell.angle_beta   90.00
_cell.angle_gamma   90.00
#
_symmetry.space_group_name_H-M   'P 1'
#
loop_
_entity.id
_entity.type
_entity.pdbx_description
1 polymer ?
#
loop_
_entity_poly.entity_id
_entity_poly.type
_entity_poly.pdbx_seq_one_letter_code
_entity_poly.pdbx_strand_id
1 'polypeptide(L)'
;MPPTPATTRRRFLAIVPTLALSTATPTSAWARGGRPPGPPDTPVGRQLAWLLEAARRLPVSEAEARAHLAPALFESLGTAGLNDMLRAAAGPGTLRLDSYRAQREPRAGSEAYALLTGAGPHHAVLVTDAAGALAALYLTPLPGSWAELDRRIAALGPRASFLASEVDPAGRCRPVHGVAAEVPRPMASAVKLYVLGALADAVRAGGASWDEPLAVREEWRVPGGPVWELPAGTTLTLREHAEHMIFHSDNTATDHLMGRLGREAVETQQRRLGMTDPRANVPLLTTRDMMVLKTADYPRHADAYTALDGAARRAYLERIVAGLPVPGSSWDEPRHVDSVEWFASPGDLCRALAGLWRRAGEGDGQEPVHDALSLMGTRILGLDTAAWPVGWFKGGAEPGVLSRSVLAQAADGRTFAVSAMVSDPARNVGGATAVSELLALLAGAFRLLAAGPGNPAGRS
;
A
#
# COMPACT_ATOMS: atom_id res chain seq x y z
N MET A 1 6.84 -13.87 75.58
CA MET A 1 7.83 -12.86 76.02
C MET A 1 7.41 -11.49 75.50
N PRO A 2 6.96 -10.56 76.36
CA PRO A 2 7.07 -9.10 76.10
C PRO A 2 8.52 -8.66 76.43
N PRO A 3 9.00 -7.41 76.17
CA PRO A 3 8.27 -6.13 76.18
C PRO A 3 8.70 -5.08 75.11
N THR A 4 7.99 -3.94 75.11
CA THR A 4 8.41 -2.66 74.52
C THR A 4 9.54 -1.99 75.33
N PRO A 5 10.37 -1.15 74.69
CA PRO A 5 10.73 0.13 75.31
C PRO A 5 10.80 1.32 74.31
N ALA A 6 10.90 2.50 74.90
CA ALA A 6 10.69 3.81 74.29
C ALA A 6 11.99 4.60 74.01
N THR A 7 11.83 5.70 73.24
CA THR A 7 12.59 6.98 73.22
C THR A 7 14.07 7.00 72.79
N THR A 8 14.46 7.82 71.79
CA THR A 8 14.95 9.22 71.92
C THR A 8 15.57 9.73 70.59
N ARG A 9 15.39 11.03 70.33
CA ARG A 9 15.79 11.85 69.15
C ARG A 9 17.30 11.84 68.81
N ARG A 10 17.62 12.02 67.52
CA ARG A 10 18.66 12.96 67.04
C ARG A 10 18.30 13.55 65.68
N ARG A 11 18.38 14.87 65.59
CA ARG A 11 18.18 15.71 64.40
C ARG A 11 19.39 15.59 63.48
N PHE A 12 19.16 15.46 62.17
CA PHE A 12 20.07 16.01 61.16
C PHE A 12 19.25 16.70 60.07
N LEU A 13 19.73 17.89 59.71
CA LEU A 13 19.17 18.88 58.83
C LEU A 13 19.78 18.68 57.42
N ALA A 14 18.97 18.61 56.36
CA ALA A 14 19.43 18.87 55.00
C ALA A 14 18.25 19.25 54.07
N ILE A 15 18.02 20.55 53.99
CA ILE A 15 17.74 21.37 52.79
C ILE A 15 16.88 20.73 51.69
N VAL A 16 15.62 21.16 51.60
CA VAL A 16 14.73 21.01 50.45
C VAL A 16 14.48 22.40 49.87
N PRO A 17 14.77 22.69 48.59
CA PRO A 17 14.30 23.91 47.96
C PRO A 17 12.85 23.72 47.50
N THR A 18 11.99 24.55 48.07
CA THR A 18 10.64 24.89 47.62
C THR A 18 10.60 25.22 46.13
N LEU A 19 9.74 24.53 45.36
CA LEU A 19 9.14 25.09 44.16
C LEU A 19 7.62 25.18 44.35
N ALA A 20 7.12 26.41 44.23
CA ALA A 20 5.72 26.77 44.37
C ALA A 20 4.88 26.23 43.21
N LEU A 21 3.67 25.77 43.54
CA LEU A 21 2.60 25.52 42.58
C LEU A 21 2.27 26.82 41.83
N SER A 22 2.21 26.74 40.50
CA SER A 22 1.50 27.70 39.66
C SER A 22 0.51 26.91 38.80
N THR A 23 -0.77 27.04 39.15
CA THR A 23 -1.90 26.59 38.33
C THR A 23 -1.99 27.47 37.09
N ALA A 24 -1.55 26.96 35.93
CA ALA A 24 -1.78 27.60 34.64
C ALA A 24 -2.85 26.82 33.88
N THR A 25 -4.02 27.43 33.72
CA THR A 25 -5.06 27.07 32.76
C THR A 25 -4.47 26.92 31.35
N PRO A 26 -4.86 25.90 30.56
CA PRO A 26 -4.38 25.77 29.19
C PRO A 26 -5.06 26.83 28.32
N THR A 27 -4.39 27.96 28.11
CA THR A 27 -4.76 28.90 27.05
C THR A 27 -4.39 28.28 25.71
N SER A 28 -5.42 28.02 24.92
CA SER A 28 -5.39 27.82 23.48
C SER A 28 -4.42 28.77 22.77
N ALA A 29 -3.35 28.22 22.20
CA ALA A 29 -2.47 28.92 21.27
C ALA A 29 -2.38 28.14 19.95
N TRP A 30 -3.51 28.07 19.24
CA TRP A 30 -3.52 27.78 17.80
C TRP A 30 -3.29 29.10 17.07
N ALA A 31 -2.03 29.38 16.75
CA ALA A 31 -1.63 30.23 15.63
C ALA A 31 -0.12 30.15 15.46
N ARG A 32 0.35 29.28 14.56
CA ARG A 32 1.61 29.53 13.85
C ARG A 32 1.32 29.45 12.36
N GLY A 33 1.10 30.62 11.78
CA GLY A 33 1.14 30.87 10.34
C GLY A 33 2.56 30.72 9.81
N GLY A 34 3.07 29.49 9.80
CA GLY A 34 4.24 29.11 9.02
C GLY A 34 3.79 28.73 7.62
N ARG A 35 4.49 29.22 6.59
CA ARG A 35 4.38 28.69 5.23
C ARG A 35 4.58 27.17 5.33
N PRO A 36 3.72 26.32 4.72
CA PRO A 36 3.99 24.89 4.71
C PRO A 36 5.42 24.69 4.19
N PRO A 37 6.23 23.83 4.85
CA PRO A 37 7.60 23.59 4.40
C PRO A 37 7.55 23.21 2.92
N GLY A 38 8.38 23.87 2.11
CA GLY A 38 8.50 23.55 0.69
C GLY A 38 8.95 22.10 0.50
N PRO A 39 8.89 21.57 -0.73
CA PRO A 39 9.46 20.26 -1.02
C PRO A 39 10.90 20.15 -0.49
N PRO A 40 11.30 18.99 0.07
CA PRO A 40 12.66 18.81 0.56
C PRO A 40 13.67 18.87 -0.60
N ASP A 41 14.94 19.16 -0.29
CA ASP A 41 16.02 19.20 -1.28
C ASP A 41 16.52 17.78 -1.67
N THR A 42 15.63 17.01 -2.28
CA THR A 42 15.92 15.73 -2.93
C THR A 42 15.73 15.87 -4.44
N PRO A 43 16.24 14.97 -5.28
CA PRO A 43 16.01 15.04 -6.73
C PRO A 43 14.54 15.23 -7.11
N VAL A 44 13.65 14.38 -6.57
CA VAL A 44 12.20 14.48 -6.81
C VAL A 44 11.57 15.71 -6.15
N GLY A 45 12.06 16.14 -4.99
CA GLY A 45 11.59 17.35 -4.31
C GLY A 45 11.93 18.62 -5.10
N ARG A 46 13.11 18.69 -5.72
CA ARG A 46 13.50 19.77 -6.64
C ARG A 46 12.61 19.80 -7.87
N GLN A 47 12.26 18.65 -8.44
CA GLN A 47 11.33 18.59 -9.57
C GLN A 47 9.92 19.05 -9.18
N LEU A 48 9.43 18.69 -7.99
CA LEU A 48 8.16 19.21 -7.49
C LEU A 48 8.22 20.73 -7.27
N ALA A 49 9.30 21.25 -6.70
CA ALA A 49 9.47 22.69 -6.51
C ALA A 49 9.48 23.43 -7.85
N TRP A 50 10.18 22.89 -8.85
CA TRP A 50 10.14 23.41 -10.21
C TRP A 50 8.73 23.38 -10.80
N LEU A 51 8.01 22.26 -10.68
CA LEU A 51 6.65 22.13 -11.21
C LEU A 51 5.70 23.19 -10.65
N LEU A 52 5.77 23.44 -9.34
CA LEU A 52 4.97 24.47 -8.66
C LEU A 52 5.33 25.88 -9.12
N GLU A 53 6.60 26.14 -9.42
CA GLU A 53 7.05 27.43 -9.94
C GLU A 53 6.69 27.62 -11.41
N ALA A 54 6.92 26.60 -12.24
CA ALA A 54 6.57 26.58 -13.66
C ALA A 54 5.07 26.88 -13.87
N ALA A 55 4.20 26.31 -13.02
CA ALA A 55 2.76 26.56 -13.04
C ALA A 55 2.37 28.04 -12.83
N ARG A 56 3.23 28.88 -12.22
CA ARG A 56 2.97 30.31 -12.00
C ARG A 56 3.27 31.19 -13.22
N ARG A 57 4.07 30.69 -14.14
CA ARG A 57 4.67 31.47 -15.23
C ARG A 57 4.57 30.76 -16.58
N LEU A 58 3.49 30.01 -16.78
CA LEU A 58 3.21 29.35 -18.05
C LEU A 58 3.19 30.38 -19.21
N PRO A 59 3.71 30.04 -20.40
CA PRO A 59 4.20 28.71 -20.79
C PRO A 59 5.67 28.45 -20.41
N VAL A 60 5.97 27.20 -20.07
CA VAL A 60 7.32 26.64 -19.99
C VAL A 60 7.93 26.55 -21.39
N SER A 61 9.18 26.99 -21.55
CA SER A 61 9.91 26.92 -22.82
C SER A 61 10.39 25.49 -23.12
N GLU A 62 10.71 25.20 -24.38
CA GLU A 62 11.25 23.88 -24.75
C GLU A 62 12.59 23.58 -24.05
N ALA A 63 13.49 24.57 -24.02
CA ALA A 63 14.80 24.43 -23.38
C ALA A 63 14.65 24.11 -21.88
N GLU A 64 13.70 24.77 -21.20
CA GLU A 64 13.40 24.48 -19.80
C GLU A 64 12.78 23.09 -19.62
N ALA A 65 11.80 22.72 -20.45
CA ALA A 65 11.18 21.40 -20.39
C ALA A 65 12.23 20.27 -20.58
N ARG A 66 13.15 20.41 -21.54
CA ARG A 66 14.25 19.44 -21.76
C ARG A 66 15.24 19.35 -20.59
N ALA A 67 15.38 20.41 -19.80
CA ALA A 67 16.24 20.41 -18.62
C ALA A 67 15.63 19.63 -17.43
N HIS A 68 14.30 19.47 -17.41
CA HIS A 68 13.58 18.87 -16.30
C HIS A 68 12.96 17.50 -16.61
N LEU A 69 12.64 17.22 -17.87
CA LEU A 69 12.06 15.95 -18.31
C LEU A 69 13.16 15.02 -18.84
N ALA A 70 13.15 13.76 -18.40
CA ALA A 70 13.99 12.73 -18.98
C ALA A 70 13.62 12.52 -20.47
N PRO A 71 14.55 12.06 -21.33
CA PRO A 71 14.34 12.01 -22.78
C PRO A 71 13.04 11.29 -23.21
N ALA A 72 12.73 10.14 -22.62
CA ALA A 72 11.52 9.37 -22.94
C ALA A 72 10.22 10.08 -22.52
N LEU A 73 10.22 10.79 -21.38
CA LEU A 73 9.08 11.58 -20.96
C LEU A 73 8.92 12.83 -21.84
N PHE A 74 10.03 13.46 -22.22
CA PHE A 74 9.98 14.60 -23.14
C PHE A 74 9.45 14.20 -24.52
N GLU A 75 9.86 13.04 -25.05
CA GLU A 75 9.38 12.52 -26.33
C GLU A 75 7.87 12.25 -26.32
N SER A 76 7.34 11.72 -25.20
CA SER A 76 5.91 11.38 -25.08
C SER A 76 5.02 12.57 -24.70
N LEU A 77 5.44 13.41 -23.77
CA LEU A 77 4.65 14.53 -23.26
C LEU A 77 4.85 15.82 -24.07
N GLY A 78 6.10 16.08 -24.47
CA GLY A 78 6.51 17.31 -25.12
C GLY A 78 6.28 18.57 -24.27
N THR A 79 6.72 19.71 -24.80
CA THR A 79 6.52 21.02 -24.16
C THR A 79 5.05 21.45 -24.18
N ALA A 80 4.33 21.16 -25.26
CA ALA A 80 2.91 21.49 -25.38
C ALA A 80 2.07 20.71 -24.35
N GLY A 81 2.25 19.38 -24.27
CA GLY A 81 1.53 18.55 -23.31
C GLY A 81 1.85 18.91 -21.86
N LEU A 82 3.11 19.24 -21.53
CA LEU A 82 3.47 19.74 -20.21
C LEU A 82 2.71 21.03 -19.87
N ASN A 83 2.69 22.00 -20.79
CA ASN A 83 1.99 23.27 -20.59
C ASN A 83 0.48 23.08 -20.44
N ASP A 84 -0.12 22.20 -21.24
CA ASP A 84 -1.55 21.92 -21.18
C ASP A 84 -1.93 21.21 -19.87
N MET A 85 -1.12 20.22 -19.44
CA MET A 85 -1.29 19.55 -18.16
C MET A 85 -1.22 20.54 -16.99
N LEU A 86 -0.21 21.41 -16.97
CA LEU A 86 -0.05 22.42 -15.92
C LEU A 86 -1.18 23.45 -15.93
N ARG A 87 -1.60 23.91 -17.12
CA ARG A 87 -2.70 24.88 -17.25
C ARG A 87 -4.02 24.28 -16.78
N ALA A 88 -4.31 23.03 -17.13
CA ALA A 88 -5.50 22.32 -16.69
C ALA A 88 -5.51 22.15 -15.16
N ALA A 89 -4.38 21.75 -14.57
CA ALA A 89 -4.30 21.52 -13.13
C ALA A 89 -4.33 22.83 -12.31
N ALA A 90 -3.66 23.89 -12.78
CA ALA A 90 -3.58 25.19 -12.10
C ALA A 90 -4.85 26.05 -12.27
N GLY A 91 -5.57 25.93 -13.40
CA GLY A 91 -6.70 26.78 -13.73
C GLY A 91 -6.28 28.25 -13.94
N PRO A 92 -7.08 29.25 -13.52
CA PRO A 92 -6.71 30.66 -13.62
C PRO A 92 -5.63 31.08 -12.61
N GLY A 93 -5.27 30.22 -11.65
CA GLY A 93 -4.31 30.48 -10.58
C GLY A 93 -3.00 29.71 -10.75
N THR A 94 -2.48 29.20 -9.63
CA THR A 94 -1.27 28.36 -9.58
C THR A 94 -1.57 27.06 -8.83
N LEU A 95 -0.67 26.08 -8.95
CA LEU A 95 -0.64 24.93 -8.06
C LEU A 95 -0.09 25.30 -6.68
N ARG A 96 -0.78 24.83 -5.64
CA ARG A 96 -0.37 24.89 -4.24
C ARG A 96 -0.14 23.46 -3.73
N LEU A 97 0.96 23.25 -3.04
CA LEU A 97 1.24 21.98 -2.35
C LEU A 97 0.41 21.89 -1.07
N ASP A 98 -0.40 20.84 -0.94
CA ASP A 98 -1.14 20.50 0.29
C ASP A 98 -0.32 19.54 1.16
N SER A 99 0.22 18.48 0.55
CA SER A 99 1.01 17.47 1.24
C SER A 99 1.97 16.78 0.28
N TYR A 100 3.07 16.25 0.84
CA TYR A 100 4.14 15.60 0.08
C TYR A 100 4.70 14.41 0.85
N ARG A 101 4.93 13.30 0.16
CA ARG A 101 5.54 12.09 0.72
C ARG A 101 6.47 11.44 -0.32
N ALA A 102 7.77 11.40 -0.05
CA ALA A 102 8.76 10.68 -0.87
C ALA A 102 8.97 9.25 -0.38
N GLN A 103 9.23 8.32 -1.30
CA GLN A 103 9.77 7.01 -0.96
C GLN A 103 11.15 7.13 -0.33
N ARG A 104 11.47 6.20 0.59
CA ARG A 104 12.78 6.16 1.29
C ARG A 104 13.86 5.43 0.50
N GLU A 105 13.47 4.55 -0.43
CA GLU A 105 14.42 3.69 -1.15
C GLU A 105 15.03 4.37 -2.38
N PRO A 106 16.37 4.37 -2.52
CA PRO A 106 17.06 4.78 -3.72
C PRO A 106 17.11 3.60 -4.70
N ARG A 107 16.11 3.48 -5.59
CA ARG A 107 16.40 2.84 -6.89
C ARG A 107 17.04 3.90 -7.80
N ALA A 108 17.42 3.54 -9.02
CA ALA A 108 17.80 4.55 -10.02
C ALA A 108 16.62 5.51 -10.24
N GLY A 109 16.60 6.62 -9.49
CA GLY A 109 15.43 7.49 -9.37
C GLY A 109 14.90 7.71 -7.95
N SER A 110 14.07 8.73 -7.79
CA SER A 110 13.31 9.00 -6.57
C SER A 110 11.84 9.14 -6.92
N GLU A 111 10.96 8.52 -6.14
CA GLU A 111 9.51 8.63 -6.31
C GLU A 111 8.88 9.43 -5.18
N ALA A 112 7.93 10.31 -5.53
CA ALA A 112 7.13 11.04 -4.57
C ALA A 112 5.66 11.14 -4.98
N TYR A 113 4.83 11.24 -3.94
CA TYR A 113 3.39 11.39 -4.02
C TYR A 113 3.01 12.70 -3.34
N ALA A 114 2.17 13.50 -3.98
CA ALA A 114 1.73 14.77 -3.41
C ALA A 114 0.24 15.01 -3.64
N LEU A 115 -0.38 15.75 -2.74
CA LEU A 115 -1.67 16.38 -2.98
C LEU A 115 -1.44 17.84 -3.31
N LEU A 116 -2.02 18.27 -4.43
CA LEU A 116 -1.93 19.63 -4.94
C LEU A 116 -3.33 20.23 -5.09
N THR A 117 -3.46 21.54 -4.88
CA THR A 117 -4.69 22.28 -5.18
C THR A 117 -4.40 23.38 -6.20
N GLY A 118 -5.19 23.43 -7.26
CA GLY A 118 -5.22 24.50 -8.27
C GLY A 118 -6.65 24.80 -8.70
N ALA A 119 -7.01 24.45 -9.95
CA ALA A 119 -8.40 24.45 -10.42
C ALA A 119 -9.30 23.50 -9.60
N GLY A 120 -8.68 22.48 -9.02
CA GLY A 120 -9.27 21.52 -8.08
C GLY A 120 -8.16 20.75 -7.37
N PRO A 121 -8.51 19.83 -6.46
CA PRO A 121 -7.53 18.94 -5.84
C PRO A 121 -7.02 17.89 -6.83
N HIS A 122 -5.72 17.61 -6.80
CA HIS A 122 -5.06 16.63 -7.65
C HIS A 122 -4.14 15.74 -6.80
N HIS A 123 -4.06 14.46 -7.16
CA HIS A 123 -2.98 13.57 -6.77
C HIS A 123 -1.86 13.68 -7.81
N ALA A 124 -0.64 13.93 -7.33
CA ALA A 124 0.55 14.01 -8.15
C ALA A 124 1.46 12.81 -7.88
N VAL A 125 1.89 12.12 -8.94
CA VAL A 125 2.93 11.09 -8.89
C VAL A 125 4.13 11.59 -9.69
N LEU A 126 5.29 11.65 -9.05
CA LEU A 126 6.54 12.11 -9.65
C LEU A 126 7.59 11.02 -9.48
N VAL A 127 8.22 10.63 -10.59
CA VAL A 127 9.35 9.69 -10.58
C VAL A 127 10.51 10.38 -11.30
N THR A 128 11.68 10.43 -10.68
CA THR A 128 12.91 10.86 -11.35
C THR A 128 13.72 9.67 -11.85
N ASP A 129 14.58 9.88 -12.82
CA ASP A 129 15.66 8.95 -13.17
C ASP A 129 16.88 9.14 -12.23
N ALA A 130 17.96 8.40 -12.50
CA ALA A 130 19.22 8.50 -11.75
C ALA A 130 19.93 9.86 -11.90
N ALA A 131 19.66 10.61 -12.97
CA ALA A 131 20.18 11.96 -13.17
C ALA A 131 19.32 13.03 -12.43
N GLY A 132 18.16 12.63 -11.92
CA GLY A 132 17.23 13.50 -11.21
C GLY A 132 16.24 14.23 -12.12
N ALA A 133 16.16 13.90 -13.41
CA ALA A 133 15.15 14.40 -14.32
C ALA A 133 13.85 13.60 -14.17
N LEU A 134 12.68 14.19 -14.46
CA LEU A 134 11.39 13.50 -14.38
C LEU A 134 11.30 12.40 -15.44
N ALA A 135 11.27 11.15 -14.99
CA ALA A 135 11.01 9.98 -15.81
C ALA A 135 9.51 9.69 -15.95
N ALA A 136 8.70 10.09 -14.95
CA ALA A 136 7.24 10.06 -15.03
C ALA A 136 6.62 11.21 -14.24
N LEU A 137 5.52 11.75 -14.76
CA LEU A 137 4.72 12.78 -14.12
C LEU A 137 3.24 12.50 -14.39
N TYR A 138 2.45 12.37 -13.33
CA TYR A 138 0.99 12.29 -13.42
C TYR A 138 0.38 13.34 -12.51
N LEU A 139 -0.51 14.17 -13.06
CA LEU A 139 -1.36 15.10 -12.30
C LEU A 139 -2.82 14.70 -12.51
N THR A 140 -3.37 13.98 -11.54
CA THR A 140 -4.68 13.33 -11.68
C THR A 140 -5.68 13.98 -10.73
N PRO A 141 -6.80 14.57 -11.21
CA PRO A 141 -7.80 15.19 -10.33
C PRO A 141 -8.33 14.20 -9.28
N LEU A 142 -8.52 14.62 -8.04
CA LEU A 142 -9.25 13.80 -7.06
C LEU A 142 -10.76 13.85 -7.37
N PRO A 143 -11.52 12.77 -7.13
CA PRO A 143 -12.97 12.83 -7.24
C PRO A 143 -13.55 13.81 -6.20
N GLY A 144 -14.45 14.69 -6.65
CA GLY A 144 -15.14 15.65 -5.79
C GLY A 144 -16.35 15.05 -5.05
N SER A 145 -16.81 13.86 -5.45
CA SER A 145 -17.94 13.16 -4.84
C SER A 145 -17.86 11.65 -5.04
N TRP A 146 -18.60 10.89 -4.24
CA TRP A 146 -18.75 9.44 -4.42
C TRP A 146 -19.32 9.08 -5.81
N ALA A 147 -20.30 9.84 -6.31
CA ALA A 147 -20.86 9.60 -7.64
C ALA A 147 -19.86 9.82 -8.78
N GLU A 148 -18.92 10.77 -8.63
CA GLU A 148 -17.82 10.93 -9.57
C GLU A 148 -16.83 9.76 -9.49
N LEU A 149 -16.49 9.33 -8.27
CA LEU A 149 -15.63 8.17 -8.02
C LEU A 149 -16.21 6.91 -8.70
N ASP A 150 -17.51 6.65 -8.56
CA ASP A 150 -18.18 5.49 -9.15
C ASP A 150 -18.05 5.47 -10.67
N ARG A 151 -18.27 6.62 -11.32
CA ARG A 151 -18.11 6.72 -12.78
C ARG A 151 -16.66 6.48 -13.22
N ARG A 152 -15.71 7.05 -12.48
CA ARG A 152 -14.29 6.99 -12.82
C ARG A 152 -13.69 5.61 -12.61
N ILE A 153 -14.04 4.93 -11.51
CA ILE A 153 -13.57 3.56 -11.29
C ILE A 153 -14.18 2.58 -12.31
N ALA A 154 -15.44 2.76 -12.69
CA ALA A 154 -16.07 1.95 -13.74
C ALA A 154 -15.41 2.14 -15.12
N ALA A 155 -14.77 3.28 -15.37
CA ALA A 155 -14.04 3.55 -16.61
C ALA A 155 -12.65 2.88 -16.66
N LEU A 156 -12.12 2.40 -15.53
CA LEU A 156 -10.80 1.74 -15.49
C LEU A 156 -10.81 0.32 -16.05
N GLY A 157 -11.98 -0.34 -16.08
CA GLY A 157 -12.10 -1.68 -16.63
C GLY A 157 -13.51 -2.27 -16.45
N PRO A 158 -13.84 -3.33 -17.20
CA PRO A 158 -15.17 -3.93 -17.19
C PRO A 158 -15.57 -4.53 -15.84
N ARG A 159 -14.59 -4.83 -14.97
CA ARG A 159 -14.81 -5.41 -13.65
C ARG A 159 -14.10 -4.58 -12.59
N ALA A 160 -14.76 -3.50 -12.18
CA ALA A 160 -14.33 -2.66 -11.07
C ALA A 160 -15.13 -2.97 -9.80
N SER A 161 -14.44 -2.97 -8.66
CA SER A 161 -15.03 -3.04 -7.32
C SER A 161 -14.32 -2.06 -6.38
N PHE A 162 -15.06 -1.45 -5.47
CA PHE A 162 -14.59 -0.43 -4.53
C PHE A 162 -15.29 -0.56 -3.18
N LEU A 163 -14.57 -0.26 -2.11
CA LEU A 163 -15.14 -0.08 -0.77
C LEU A 163 -14.35 0.97 -0.01
N ALA A 164 -15.07 1.93 0.58
CA ALA A 164 -14.61 2.82 1.63
C ALA A 164 -15.39 2.49 2.92
N SER A 165 -14.68 2.20 4.01
CA SER A 165 -15.26 1.82 5.30
C SER A 165 -14.61 2.55 6.45
N GLU A 166 -15.39 2.83 7.48
CA GLU A 166 -14.87 3.09 8.82
C GLU A 166 -14.59 1.76 9.52
N VAL A 167 -13.45 1.63 10.19
CA VAL A 167 -13.07 0.45 10.97
C VAL A 167 -13.27 0.77 12.44
N ASP A 168 -14.22 0.08 13.08
CA ASP A 168 -14.48 0.31 14.50
C ASP A 168 -13.40 -0.34 15.39
N PRO A 169 -13.32 0.02 16.69
CA PRO A 169 -12.29 -0.52 17.59
C PRO A 169 -12.30 -2.04 17.74
N ALA A 170 -13.40 -2.72 17.40
CA ALA A 170 -13.48 -4.19 17.40
C ALA A 170 -12.95 -4.80 16.09
N GLY A 171 -12.44 -3.98 15.16
CA GLY A 171 -11.96 -4.40 13.85
C GLY A 171 -13.07 -4.71 12.85
N ARG A 172 -14.30 -4.21 13.06
CA ARG A 172 -15.38 -4.38 12.09
C ARG A 172 -15.38 -3.26 11.06
N CYS A 173 -15.40 -3.64 9.78
CA CYS A 173 -15.61 -2.72 8.67
C CYS A 173 -17.08 -2.29 8.59
N ARG A 174 -17.33 -0.99 8.71
CA ARG A 174 -18.62 -0.34 8.50
C ARG A 174 -18.59 0.38 7.15
N PRO A 175 -19.22 -0.15 6.10
CA PRO A 175 -19.24 0.48 4.79
C PRO A 175 -19.80 1.89 4.86
N VAL A 176 -19.07 2.85 4.28
CA VAL A 176 -19.53 4.22 4.06
C VAL A 176 -19.97 4.39 2.60
N HIS A 177 -19.21 3.83 1.66
CA HIS A 177 -19.54 3.83 0.23
C HIS A 177 -18.91 2.61 -0.47
N GLY A 178 -19.53 2.11 -1.52
CA GLY A 178 -18.98 0.95 -2.24
C GLY A 178 -19.60 0.71 -3.61
N VAL A 179 -18.82 0.09 -4.50
CA VAL A 179 -19.21 -0.39 -5.83
C VAL A 179 -18.87 -1.87 -5.89
N ALA A 180 -19.86 -2.74 -6.06
CA ALA A 180 -19.62 -4.20 -6.08
C ALA A 180 -18.72 -4.68 -4.91
N ALA A 181 -18.95 -4.13 -3.72
CA ALA A 181 -18.00 -4.18 -2.59
C ALA A 181 -17.77 -5.60 -2.02
N GLU A 182 -18.74 -6.50 -2.17
CA GLU A 182 -18.63 -7.90 -1.75
C GLU A 182 -18.49 -8.85 -2.96
N VAL A 183 -18.29 -8.33 -4.17
CA VAL A 183 -18.05 -9.16 -5.36
C VAL A 183 -16.57 -9.55 -5.41
N PRO A 184 -16.23 -10.85 -5.36
CA PRO A 184 -14.85 -11.28 -5.48
C PRO A 184 -14.25 -10.92 -6.84
N ARG A 185 -13.00 -10.47 -6.82
CA ARG A 185 -12.15 -10.17 -7.97
C ARG A 185 -10.77 -10.81 -7.76
N PRO A 186 -10.00 -11.06 -8.82
CA PRO A 186 -8.58 -11.39 -8.65
C PRO A 186 -7.87 -10.26 -7.87
N MET A 187 -7.12 -10.62 -6.84
CA MET A 187 -6.53 -9.67 -5.89
C MET A 187 -5.02 -9.50 -6.04
N ALA A 188 -4.39 -10.33 -6.86
CA ALA A 188 -2.97 -10.45 -7.09
C ALA A 188 -2.21 -10.47 -5.75
N SER A 189 -1.12 -9.71 -5.66
CA SER A 189 -0.26 -9.65 -4.47
C SER A 189 -0.91 -9.12 -3.19
N ALA A 190 -2.20 -8.74 -3.18
CA ALA A 190 -2.91 -8.49 -1.93
C ALA A 190 -3.05 -9.76 -1.07
N VAL A 191 -2.90 -10.97 -1.66
CA VAL A 191 -2.85 -12.25 -0.93
C VAL A 191 -1.83 -12.25 0.21
N LYS A 192 -0.75 -11.47 0.08
CA LYS A 192 0.35 -11.37 1.05
C LYS A 192 -0.09 -10.84 2.42
N LEU A 193 -1.26 -10.20 2.51
CA LEU A 193 -1.90 -9.88 3.80
C LEU A 193 -2.21 -11.15 4.62
N TYR A 194 -2.65 -12.22 3.96
CA TYR A 194 -2.95 -13.50 4.63
C TYR A 194 -1.68 -14.26 4.99
N VAL A 195 -0.62 -14.15 4.18
CA VAL A 195 0.71 -14.70 4.50
C VAL A 195 1.28 -14.01 5.74
N LEU A 196 1.21 -12.67 5.80
CA LEU A 196 1.62 -11.89 6.97
C LEU A 196 0.82 -12.28 8.22
N GLY A 197 -0.50 -12.48 8.08
CA GLY A 197 -1.35 -12.97 9.17
C GLY A 197 -0.95 -14.37 9.65
N ALA A 198 -0.43 -15.22 8.78
CA ALA A 198 -0.03 -16.59 9.12
C ALA A 198 1.28 -16.58 9.90
N LEU A 199 2.23 -15.73 9.46
CA LEU A 199 3.48 -15.49 10.18
C LEU A 199 3.20 -14.91 11.57
N ALA A 200 2.36 -13.89 11.66
CA ALA A 200 1.94 -13.27 12.92
C ALA A 200 1.36 -14.31 13.90
N ASP A 201 0.46 -15.18 13.43
CA ASP A 201 -0.10 -16.24 14.28
C ASP A 201 0.93 -17.30 14.68
N ALA A 202 1.86 -17.67 13.80
CA ALA A 202 2.92 -18.61 14.12
C ALA A 202 3.86 -18.04 15.20
N VAL A 203 4.22 -16.77 15.10
CA VAL A 203 5.04 -16.08 16.10
C VAL A 203 4.32 -16.00 17.44
N ARG A 204 3.06 -15.53 17.45
CA ARG A 204 2.26 -15.42 18.68
C ARG A 204 2.05 -16.78 19.37
N ALA A 205 1.96 -17.86 18.60
CA ALA A 205 1.85 -19.21 19.13
C ALA A 205 3.19 -19.83 19.56
N GLY A 206 4.32 -19.12 19.40
CA GLY A 206 5.67 -19.62 19.70
C GLY A 206 6.20 -20.66 18.71
N GLY A 207 5.55 -20.83 17.55
CA GLY A 207 5.97 -21.75 16.48
C GLY A 207 6.94 -21.14 15.46
N ALA A 208 7.19 -19.83 15.56
CA ALA A 208 8.18 -19.08 14.79
C ALA A 208 8.69 -17.90 15.62
N SER A 209 9.79 -17.27 15.18
CA SER A 209 10.25 -15.98 15.71
C SER A 209 10.46 -15.00 14.56
N TRP A 210 10.21 -13.71 14.78
CA TRP A 210 10.52 -12.68 13.78
C TRP A 210 12.01 -12.65 13.41
N ASP A 211 12.88 -12.98 14.37
CA ASP A 211 14.34 -13.01 14.19
C ASP A 211 14.85 -14.39 13.78
N GLU A 212 13.94 -15.33 13.49
CA GLU A 212 14.31 -16.66 13.00
C GLU A 212 15.01 -16.53 11.62
N PRO A 213 16.22 -17.09 11.45
CA PRO A 213 16.93 -17.05 10.18
C PRO A 213 16.31 -18.02 9.16
N LEU A 214 16.09 -17.53 7.95
CA LEU A 214 15.62 -18.30 6.81
C LEU A 214 16.47 -18.00 5.57
N ALA A 215 17.29 -18.98 5.19
CA ALA A 215 18.14 -18.88 4.00
C ALA A 215 17.33 -18.84 2.71
N VAL A 216 17.80 -18.05 1.75
CA VAL A 216 17.28 -18.01 0.38
C VAL A 216 17.58 -19.35 -0.31
N ARG A 217 16.54 -19.99 -0.82
CA ARG A 217 16.55 -21.32 -1.44
C ARG A 217 16.25 -21.19 -2.92
N GLU A 218 17.04 -21.87 -3.76
CA GLU A 218 16.91 -21.78 -5.22
C GLU A 218 15.53 -22.27 -5.69
N GLU A 219 15.01 -23.32 -5.06
CA GLU A 219 13.72 -23.92 -5.36
C GLU A 219 12.53 -22.98 -5.14
N TRP A 220 12.67 -21.98 -4.28
CA TRP A 220 11.63 -21.00 -3.94
C TRP A 220 11.91 -19.62 -4.53
N ARG A 221 13.03 -19.48 -5.24
CA ARG A 221 13.37 -18.23 -5.91
C ARG A 221 12.47 -18.04 -7.12
N VAL A 222 11.85 -16.87 -7.18
CA VAL A 222 10.92 -16.50 -8.24
C VAL A 222 10.96 -14.97 -8.50
N PRO A 223 10.98 -14.50 -9.77
CA PRO A 223 11.08 -13.07 -10.06
C PRO A 223 9.97 -12.23 -9.44
N GLY A 224 10.28 -10.96 -9.14
CA GLY A 224 9.29 -9.99 -8.65
C GLY A 224 9.65 -9.27 -7.35
N GLY A 225 10.93 -9.18 -6.99
CA GLY A 225 11.41 -8.35 -5.88
C GLY A 225 12.92 -8.50 -5.62
N PRO A 226 13.52 -7.71 -4.71
CA PRO A 226 14.96 -7.72 -4.46
C PRO A 226 15.53 -9.06 -3.93
N VAL A 227 14.75 -9.85 -3.20
CA VAL A 227 15.23 -11.13 -2.63
C VAL A 227 15.53 -12.15 -3.74
N TRP A 228 14.86 -12.04 -4.89
CA TRP A 228 15.19 -12.82 -6.09
C TRP A 228 16.65 -12.61 -6.56
N GLU A 229 17.21 -11.42 -6.36
CA GLU A 229 18.55 -11.05 -6.82
C GLU A 229 19.65 -11.51 -5.84
N LEU A 230 19.26 -11.97 -4.65
CA LEU A 230 20.19 -12.46 -3.65
C LEU A 230 20.71 -13.86 -4.03
N PRO A 231 21.99 -14.16 -3.78
CA PRO A 231 22.51 -15.52 -3.91
C PRO A 231 21.75 -16.51 -3.02
N ALA A 232 21.56 -17.73 -3.52
CA ALA A 232 21.08 -18.83 -2.67
C ALA A 232 22.04 -19.03 -1.47
N GLY A 233 21.48 -19.29 -0.29
CA GLY A 233 22.21 -19.37 0.97
C GLY A 233 22.29 -18.05 1.74
N THR A 234 22.03 -16.89 1.11
CA THR A 234 21.91 -15.62 1.85
C THR A 234 20.81 -15.75 2.90
N THR A 235 21.12 -15.43 4.15
CA THR A 235 20.18 -15.57 5.27
C THR A 235 19.54 -14.25 5.59
N LEU A 236 18.20 -14.23 5.61
CA LEU A 236 17.38 -13.14 6.11
C LEU A 236 16.53 -13.66 7.27
N THR A 237 16.13 -12.78 8.17
CA THR A 237 15.14 -13.05 9.21
C THR A 237 13.73 -13.16 8.62
N LEU A 238 12.79 -13.79 9.33
CA LEU A 238 11.37 -13.79 8.91
C LEU A 238 10.80 -12.37 8.85
N ARG A 239 11.28 -11.46 9.71
CA ARG A 239 10.98 -10.03 9.65
C ARG A 239 11.40 -9.43 8.31
N GLU A 240 12.65 -9.58 7.90
CA GLU A 240 13.15 -9.05 6.63
C GLU A 240 12.39 -9.62 5.43
N HIS A 241 12.11 -10.94 5.44
CA HIS A 241 11.24 -11.54 4.41
C HIS A 241 9.84 -10.89 4.39
N ALA A 242 9.23 -10.64 5.55
CA ALA A 242 7.92 -9.98 5.64
C ALA A 242 7.96 -8.54 5.14
N GLU A 243 9.00 -7.79 5.46
CA GLU A 243 9.21 -6.41 4.99
C GLU A 243 9.38 -6.38 3.46
N HIS A 244 10.22 -7.24 2.88
CA HIS A 244 10.36 -7.37 1.42
C HIS A 244 9.04 -7.82 0.76
N MET A 245 8.35 -8.81 1.33
CA MET A 245 7.05 -9.29 0.84
C MET A 245 6.01 -8.16 0.80
N ILE A 246 5.95 -7.31 1.82
CA ILE A 246 4.92 -6.27 1.90
C ILE A 246 5.32 -5.04 1.08
N PHE A 247 6.51 -4.49 1.31
CA PHE A 247 6.94 -3.22 0.73
C PHE A 247 7.26 -3.34 -0.77
N HIS A 248 8.08 -4.33 -1.15
CA HIS A 248 8.45 -4.56 -2.55
C HIS A 248 7.46 -5.47 -3.28
N SER A 249 6.48 -6.02 -2.57
CA SER A 249 5.63 -7.09 -3.10
C SER A 249 6.44 -8.32 -3.52
N ASP A 250 7.56 -8.60 -2.84
CA ASP A 250 8.55 -9.59 -3.25
C ASP A 250 7.98 -11.01 -3.28
N ASN A 251 7.99 -11.63 -4.45
CA ASN A 251 7.47 -12.99 -4.65
C ASN A 251 8.39 -14.07 -4.06
N THR A 252 9.71 -13.90 -4.15
CA THR A 252 10.67 -14.83 -3.53
C THR A 252 10.48 -14.84 -2.01
N ALA A 253 10.45 -13.67 -1.37
CA ALA A 253 10.23 -13.58 0.08
C ALA A 253 8.88 -14.19 0.50
N THR A 254 7.84 -14.03 -0.33
CA THR A 254 6.52 -14.62 -0.10
C THR A 254 6.58 -16.14 -0.08
N ASP A 255 7.18 -16.73 -1.10
CA ASP A 255 7.26 -18.18 -1.24
C ASP A 255 8.17 -18.80 -0.17
N HIS A 256 9.16 -18.07 0.33
CA HIS A 256 9.97 -18.48 1.49
C HIS A 256 9.13 -18.53 2.77
N LEU A 257 8.34 -17.49 3.05
CA LEU A 257 7.42 -17.50 4.19
C LEU A 257 6.37 -18.60 4.06
N MET A 258 5.81 -18.81 2.86
CA MET A 258 4.87 -19.90 2.62
C MET A 258 5.53 -21.28 2.79
N GLY A 259 6.75 -21.46 2.31
CA GLY A 259 7.52 -22.70 2.49
C GLY A 259 7.82 -23.00 3.95
N ARG A 260 8.07 -21.96 4.76
CA ARG A 260 8.30 -22.08 6.21
C ARG A 260 7.02 -22.33 7.02
N LEU A 261 5.91 -21.73 6.63
CA LEU A 261 4.64 -21.78 7.38
C LEU A 261 3.73 -22.93 6.95
N GLY A 262 3.87 -23.41 5.72
CA GLY A 262 2.94 -24.33 5.08
C GLY A 262 1.74 -23.63 4.45
N ARG A 263 1.19 -24.21 3.39
CA ARG A 263 0.06 -23.65 2.61
C ARG A 263 -1.20 -23.55 3.46
N GLU A 264 -1.47 -24.58 4.27
CA GLU A 264 -2.65 -24.72 5.12
C GLU A 264 -2.73 -23.63 6.20
N ALA A 265 -1.58 -23.14 6.66
CA ALA A 265 -1.52 -22.04 7.63
C ALA A 265 -2.10 -20.75 7.02
N VAL A 266 -1.73 -20.45 5.78
CA VAL A 266 -2.23 -19.27 5.04
C VAL A 266 -3.68 -19.47 4.60
N GLU A 267 -4.06 -20.67 4.14
CA GLU A 267 -5.46 -21.04 3.86
C GLU A 267 -6.36 -20.81 5.09
N THR A 268 -5.86 -21.14 6.28
CA THR A 268 -6.57 -20.91 7.54
C THR A 268 -6.69 -19.43 7.88
N GLN A 269 -5.70 -18.60 7.52
CA GLN A 269 -5.79 -17.16 7.76
C GLN A 269 -6.88 -16.48 6.97
N GLN A 270 -7.17 -16.93 5.75
CA GLN A 270 -8.28 -16.38 4.97
C GLN A 270 -9.58 -16.43 5.77
N ARG A 271 -9.88 -17.58 6.40
CA ARG A 271 -11.02 -17.72 7.32
C ARG A 271 -10.89 -16.84 8.57
N ARG A 272 -9.72 -16.87 9.25
CA ARG A 272 -9.51 -16.14 10.51
C ARG A 272 -9.60 -14.63 10.36
N LEU A 273 -9.23 -14.11 9.19
CA LEU A 273 -9.31 -12.71 8.84
C LEU A 273 -10.65 -12.35 8.17
N GLY A 274 -11.62 -13.27 8.20
CA GLY A 274 -13.00 -13.00 7.82
C GLY A 274 -13.28 -13.01 6.31
N MET A 275 -12.45 -13.67 5.50
CA MET A 275 -12.80 -13.86 4.08
C MET A 275 -14.11 -14.67 3.96
N THR A 276 -15.02 -14.19 3.12
CA THR A 276 -16.37 -14.77 2.95
C THR A 276 -16.34 -16.09 2.19
N ASP A 277 -15.53 -16.19 1.13
CA ASP A 277 -15.34 -17.43 0.37
C ASP A 277 -13.87 -17.84 0.24
N PRO A 278 -13.26 -18.36 1.32
CA PRO A 278 -11.87 -18.81 1.31
C PRO A 278 -11.65 -20.06 0.46
N ARG A 279 -12.71 -20.79 0.07
CA ARG A 279 -12.59 -22.03 -0.72
C ARG A 279 -12.15 -21.73 -2.17
N ALA A 280 -12.48 -20.55 -2.69
CA ALA A 280 -12.01 -20.08 -3.99
C ALA A 280 -10.48 -20.09 -4.11
N ASN A 281 -9.78 -20.00 -2.98
CA ASN A 281 -8.33 -19.94 -2.88
C ASN A 281 -7.72 -21.21 -2.29
N VAL A 282 -8.39 -22.37 -2.42
CA VAL A 282 -7.88 -23.68 -1.96
C VAL A 282 -7.79 -24.66 -3.14
N PRO A 283 -6.62 -25.26 -3.41
CA PRO A 283 -5.33 -25.03 -2.73
C PRO A 283 -4.81 -23.60 -2.98
N LEU A 284 -4.25 -22.96 -1.95
CA LEU A 284 -3.73 -21.60 -2.07
C LEU A 284 -2.44 -21.59 -2.85
N LEU A 285 -2.44 -21.14 -4.11
CA LEU A 285 -1.24 -21.02 -4.96
C LEU A 285 -0.09 -20.30 -4.25
N THR A 286 1.15 -20.78 -4.42
CA THR A 286 2.34 -19.94 -4.20
C THR A 286 2.51 -18.96 -5.36
N THR A 287 3.37 -17.96 -5.22
CA THR A 287 3.65 -17.05 -6.33
C THR A 287 4.38 -17.77 -7.46
N ARG A 288 5.23 -18.77 -7.14
CA ARG A 288 5.80 -19.72 -8.10
C ARG A 288 4.75 -20.55 -8.82
N ASP A 289 3.78 -21.13 -8.10
CA ASP A 289 2.71 -21.91 -8.73
C ASP A 289 2.00 -21.06 -9.79
N MET A 290 1.60 -19.84 -9.43
CA MET A 290 0.94 -18.90 -10.34
C MET A 290 1.82 -18.57 -11.55
N MET A 291 3.09 -18.24 -11.32
CA MET A 291 4.01 -17.88 -12.40
C MET A 291 4.23 -19.03 -13.37
N VAL A 292 4.53 -20.23 -12.85
CA VAL A 292 4.75 -21.42 -13.67
C VAL A 292 3.50 -21.76 -14.49
N LEU A 293 2.32 -21.79 -13.86
CA LEU A 293 1.07 -22.08 -14.57
C LEU A 293 0.80 -21.10 -15.72
N LYS A 294 1.23 -19.84 -15.58
CA LYS A 294 1.03 -18.78 -16.57
C LYS A 294 2.16 -18.64 -17.59
N THR A 295 3.26 -19.37 -17.48
CA THR A 295 4.45 -19.16 -18.32
C THR A 295 5.05 -20.44 -18.90
N ALA A 296 5.15 -21.52 -18.12
CA ALA A 296 5.68 -22.79 -18.57
C ALA A 296 4.64 -23.52 -19.45
N ASP A 297 4.99 -23.79 -20.72
CA ASP A 297 4.11 -24.41 -21.73
C ASP A 297 2.69 -23.81 -21.77
N TYR A 298 2.54 -22.49 -21.56
CA TYR A 298 1.22 -21.87 -21.49
C TYR A 298 0.46 -22.00 -22.83
N PRO A 299 -0.85 -22.38 -22.83
CA PRO A 299 -1.74 -22.52 -21.68
C PRO A 299 -1.85 -23.94 -21.10
N ARG A 300 -1.08 -24.93 -21.57
CA ARG A 300 -1.23 -26.36 -21.24
C ARG A 300 -1.38 -26.62 -19.75
N HIS A 301 -0.48 -26.06 -18.94
CA HIS A 301 -0.47 -26.31 -17.50
C HIS A 301 -1.58 -25.56 -16.76
N ALA A 302 -1.95 -24.35 -17.19
CA ALA A 302 -3.10 -23.62 -16.68
C ALA A 302 -4.42 -24.35 -16.98
N ASP A 303 -4.61 -24.81 -18.22
CA ASP A 303 -5.81 -25.55 -18.63
C ASP A 303 -5.93 -26.87 -17.85
N ALA A 304 -4.83 -27.61 -17.73
CA ALA A 304 -4.81 -28.84 -16.95
C ALA A 304 -5.10 -28.59 -15.46
N TYR A 305 -4.54 -27.54 -14.84
CA TYR A 305 -4.83 -27.20 -13.44
C TYR A 305 -6.30 -26.82 -13.24
N THR A 306 -6.85 -26.01 -14.15
CA THR A 306 -8.22 -25.49 -14.02
C THR A 306 -9.29 -26.56 -14.25
N ALA A 307 -8.99 -27.59 -15.03
CA ALA A 307 -9.83 -28.77 -15.22
C ALA A 307 -9.89 -29.73 -14.02
N LEU A 308 -9.01 -29.56 -13.02
CA LEU A 308 -8.98 -30.37 -11.80
C LEU A 308 -9.70 -29.66 -10.65
N ASP A 309 -9.96 -30.38 -9.56
CA ASP A 309 -10.49 -29.85 -8.31
C ASP A 309 -9.80 -30.44 -7.06
N GLY A 310 -10.10 -29.88 -5.89
CA GLY A 310 -9.74 -30.43 -4.57
C GLY A 310 -8.34 -31.02 -4.45
N ALA A 311 -8.28 -32.30 -4.09
CA ALA A 311 -7.02 -33.03 -3.90
C ALA A 311 -6.23 -33.22 -5.21
N ALA A 312 -6.92 -33.30 -6.36
CA ALA A 312 -6.27 -33.46 -7.65
C ALA A 312 -5.51 -32.19 -8.06
N ARG A 313 -6.07 -30.99 -7.81
CA ARG A 313 -5.34 -29.71 -7.96
C ARG A 313 -4.08 -29.68 -7.11
N ARG A 314 -4.19 -30.02 -5.82
CA ARG A 314 -3.03 -30.03 -4.92
C ARG A 314 -1.95 -31.01 -5.39
N ALA A 315 -2.34 -32.23 -5.75
CA ALA A 315 -1.40 -33.23 -6.27
C ALA A 315 -0.73 -32.77 -7.58
N TYR A 316 -1.46 -32.05 -8.44
CA TYR A 316 -0.91 -31.49 -9.67
C TYR A 316 0.14 -30.41 -9.40
N LEU A 317 -0.13 -29.51 -8.45
CA LEU A 317 0.85 -28.50 -8.01
C LEU A 317 2.13 -29.17 -7.47
N GLU A 318 1.98 -30.14 -6.58
CA GLU A 318 3.11 -30.79 -5.89
C GLU A 318 3.93 -31.72 -6.79
N ARG A 319 3.29 -32.45 -7.71
CA ARG A 319 3.97 -33.50 -8.50
C ARG A 319 4.40 -33.04 -9.88
N ILE A 320 3.67 -32.07 -10.46
CA ILE A 320 3.91 -31.61 -11.83
C ILE A 320 4.48 -30.19 -11.79
N VAL A 321 3.73 -29.22 -11.27
CA VAL A 321 4.11 -27.80 -11.33
C VAL A 321 5.41 -27.51 -10.58
N ALA A 322 5.62 -28.12 -9.42
CA ALA A 322 6.84 -27.95 -8.62
C ALA A 322 8.12 -28.35 -9.37
N GLY A 323 8.05 -29.29 -10.32
CA GLY A 323 9.19 -29.75 -11.12
C GLY A 323 9.45 -28.95 -12.38
N LEU A 324 8.56 -28.01 -12.74
CA LEU A 324 8.73 -27.18 -13.93
C LEU A 324 9.67 -26.00 -13.64
N PRO A 325 10.46 -25.56 -14.63
CA PRO A 325 11.28 -24.37 -14.49
C PRO A 325 10.38 -23.13 -14.39
N VAL A 326 10.83 -22.14 -13.62
CA VAL A 326 10.27 -20.77 -13.69
C VAL A 326 10.96 -20.10 -14.87
N PRO A 327 10.24 -19.78 -15.96
CA PRO A 327 10.83 -19.06 -17.08
C PRO A 327 11.27 -17.67 -16.63
N GLY A 328 12.38 -17.17 -17.19
CA GLY A 328 12.86 -15.81 -16.92
C GLY A 328 12.05 -14.71 -17.64
N SER A 329 11.00 -15.07 -18.41
CA SER A 329 10.22 -14.13 -19.21
C SER A 329 8.98 -13.63 -18.47
N SER A 330 8.78 -12.31 -18.50
CA SER A 330 7.49 -11.69 -18.17
C SER A 330 6.44 -12.00 -19.23
N TRP A 331 5.18 -11.73 -18.90
CA TRP A 331 4.09 -11.71 -19.86
C TRP A 331 3.36 -10.36 -19.76
N ASP A 332 2.80 -9.89 -20.87
CA ASP A 332 2.25 -8.53 -20.97
C ASP A 332 0.72 -8.50 -21.17
N GLU A 333 0.11 -9.66 -21.37
CA GLU A 333 -1.34 -9.84 -21.61
C GLU A 333 -2.00 -10.69 -20.52
N PRO A 334 -3.29 -10.48 -20.20
CA PRO A 334 -3.96 -11.29 -19.19
C PRO A 334 -3.92 -12.81 -19.50
N ARG A 335 -3.64 -13.62 -18.48
CA ARG A 335 -3.58 -15.09 -18.57
C ARG A 335 -4.33 -15.72 -17.41
N HIS A 336 -5.41 -16.46 -17.71
CA HIS A 336 -6.26 -17.16 -16.75
C HIS A 336 -6.57 -16.37 -15.46
N VAL A 337 -6.79 -15.06 -15.56
CA VAL A 337 -7.00 -14.17 -14.40
C VAL A 337 -8.26 -14.52 -13.58
N ASP A 338 -9.13 -15.37 -14.13
CA ASP A 338 -10.38 -15.82 -13.51
C ASP A 338 -10.26 -17.21 -12.86
N SER A 339 -9.12 -17.88 -12.99
CA SER A 339 -8.99 -19.29 -12.57
C SER A 339 -7.62 -19.68 -12.04
N VAL A 340 -6.57 -18.93 -12.37
CA VAL A 340 -5.21 -19.05 -11.83
C VAL A 340 -4.86 -17.73 -11.17
N GLU A 341 -5.48 -17.48 -10.02
CA GLU A 341 -5.30 -16.26 -9.23
C GLU A 341 -5.75 -16.54 -7.79
N TRP A 342 -5.56 -15.56 -6.90
CA TRP A 342 -6.26 -15.48 -5.64
C TRP A 342 -7.42 -14.49 -5.72
N PHE A 343 -8.55 -14.82 -5.10
CA PHE A 343 -9.79 -14.07 -5.20
C PHE A 343 -10.20 -13.50 -3.85
N ALA A 344 -10.58 -12.22 -3.83
CA ALA A 344 -11.12 -11.53 -2.67
C ALA A 344 -12.05 -10.40 -3.14
N SER A 345 -13.00 -10.01 -2.30
CA SER A 345 -13.75 -8.76 -2.50
C SER A 345 -13.06 -7.59 -1.78
N PRO A 346 -13.37 -6.32 -2.12
CA PRO A 346 -12.98 -5.19 -1.28
C PRO A 346 -13.39 -5.34 0.20
N GLY A 347 -14.54 -5.96 0.48
CA GLY A 347 -14.97 -6.33 1.82
C GLY A 347 -14.00 -7.29 2.53
N ASP A 348 -13.53 -8.33 1.82
CA ASP A 348 -12.54 -9.27 2.36
C ASP A 348 -11.20 -8.59 2.66
N LEU A 349 -10.75 -7.68 1.79
CA LEU A 349 -9.51 -6.92 1.98
C LEU A 349 -9.63 -5.94 3.16
N CYS A 350 -10.80 -5.32 3.35
CA CYS A 350 -11.08 -4.51 4.53
C CYS A 350 -10.98 -5.36 5.81
N ARG A 351 -11.64 -6.53 5.84
CA ARG A 351 -11.60 -7.45 6.99
C ARG A 351 -10.19 -7.96 7.28
N ALA A 352 -9.39 -8.22 6.24
CA ALA A 352 -7.99 -8.59 6.39
C ALA A 352 -7.15 -7.49 7.05
N LEU A 353 -7.24 -6.25 6.54
CA LEU A 353 -6.54 -5.11 7.12
C LEU A 353 -7.01 -4.81 8.55
N ALA A 354 -8.32 -4.81 8.80
CA ALA A 354 -8.88 -4.57 10.12
C ALA A 354 -8.52 -5.66 11.13
N GLY A 355 -8.49 -6.92 10.70
CA GLY A 355 -8.08 -8.05 11.51
C GLY A 355 -6.60 -7.98 11.90
N LEU A 356 -5.73 -7.62 10.96
CA LEU A 356 -4.31 -7.36 11.24
C LEU A 356 -4.13 -6.14 12.15
N TRP A 357 -4.92 -5.08 11.93
CA TRP A 357 -4.88 -3.84 12.71
C TRP A 357 -5.19 -4.08 14.18
N ARG A 358 -6.26 -4.82 14.45
CA ARG A 358 -6.63 -5.22 15.80
C ARG A 358 -5.51 -6.01 16.48
N ARG A 359 -4.96 -7.03 15.80
CA ARG A 359 -3.88 -7.86 16.35
C ARG A 359 -2.62 -7.07 16.67
N ALA A 360 -2.22 -6.15 15.78
CA ALA A 360 -1.05 -5.29 16.03
C ALA A 360 -1.25 -4.38 17.26
N GLY A 361 -2.49 -4.01 17.57
CA GLY A 361 -2.83 -3.22 18.75
C GLY A 361 -2.90 -4.01 20.07
N GLU A 362 -2.86 -5.35 20.05
CA GLU A 362 -3.00 -6.19 21.26
C GLU A 362 -1.71 -6.29 22.10
N GLY A 363 -0.53 -5.93 21.55
CA GLY A 363 0.72 -5.78 22.33
C GLY A 363 1.59 -7.03 22.50
N ASP A 364 1.44 -8.05 21.64
CA ASP A 364 2.07 -9.37 21.78
C ASP A 364 3.27 -9.62 20.82
N GLY A 365 4.24 -8.71 20.76
CA GLY A 365 5.39 -8.87 19.85
C GLY A 365 5.01 -8.81 18.36
N GLN A 366 3.90 -8.12 18.04
CA GLN A 366 3.32 -8.00 16.70
C GLN A 366 3.66 -6.67 16.01
N GLU A 367 4.54 -5.87 16.61
CA GLU A 367 5.08 -4.63 16.03
C GLU A 367 5.57 -4.83 14.58
N PRO A 368 6.20 -5.96 14.19
CA PRO A 368 6.67 -6.15 12.82
C PRO A 368 5.55 -6.18 11.77
N VAL A 369 4.31 -6.53 12.15
CA VAL A 369 3.14 -6.43 11.26
C VAL A 369 2.86 -4.96 10.93
N HIS A 370 2.87 -4.11 11.97
CA HIS A 370 2.68 -2.68 11.81
C HIS A 370 3.82 -2.06 10.99
N ASP A 371 5.07 -2.40 11.31
CA ASP A 371 6.25 -1.87 10.64
C ASP A 371 6.19 -2.18 9.14
N ALA A 372 6.01 -3.46 8.77
CA ALA A 372 5.98 -3.89 7.38
C ALA A 372 4.89 -3.19 6.55
N LEU A 373 3.66 -3.09 7.08
CA LEU A 373 2.54 -2.43 6.39
C LEU A 373 2.67 -0.91 6.33
N SER A 374 3.36 -0.31 7.30
CA SER A 374 3.58 1.15 7.39
C SER A 374 4.77 1.62 6.54
N LEU A 375 5.65 0.71 6.10
CA LEU A 375 6.79 1.05 5.23
C LEU A 375 6.35 1.85 4.01
N MET A 376 5.27 1.45 3.35
CA MET A 376 4.60 2.27 2.34
C MET A 376 3.48 3.11 2.98
N GLY A 377 2.50 2.48 3.63
CA GLY A 377 1.44 3.18 4.36
C GLY A 377 0.71 4.26 3.57
N THR A 378 0.36 5.37 4.23
CA THR A 378 -0.33 6.51 3.60
C THR A 378 0.53 7.32 2.61
N ARG A 379 1.84 7.03 2.51
CA ARG A 379 2.73 7.72 1.57
C ARG A 379 2.30 7.54 0.12
N ILE A 380 1.81 6.36 -0.24
CA ILE A 380 1.38 6.01 -1.61
C ILE A 380 0.24 6.91 -2.14
N LEU A 381 -0.45 7.60 -1.24
CA LEU A 381 -1.55 8.52 -1.54
C LEU A 381 -1.16 10.00 -1.32
N GLY A 382 0.09 10.25 -0.92
CA GLY A 382 0.56 11.59 -0.58
C GLY A 382 -0.14 12.21 0.63
N LEU A 383 -0.86 11.46 1.47
CA LEU A 383 -1.65 12.03 2.58
C LEU A 383 -0.75 12.75 3.59
N ASP A 384 -1.26 13.87 4.12
CA ASP A 384 -0.61 14.64 5.18
C ASP A 384 -0.45 13.80 6.46
N THR A 385 0.77 13.73 6.98
CA THR A 385 1.07 13.02 8.23
C THR A 385 0.47 13.68 9.47
N ALA A 386 0.18 14.99 9.43
CA ALA A 386 -0.50 15.65 10.54
C ALA A 386 -1.96 15.21 10.63
N ALA A 387 -2.63 14.99 9.49
CA ALA A 387 -4.00 14.49 9.43
C ALA A 387 -4.08 12.95 9.53
N TRP A 388 -3.10 12.25 8.96
CA TRP A 388 -3.06 10.78 8.83
C TRP A 388 -1.72 10.22 9.33
N PRO A 389 -1.48 10.24 10.65
CA PRO A 389 -0.20 9.88 11.23
C PRO A 389 0.16 8.40 11.04
N VAL A 390 -0.85 7.53 10.94
CA VAL A 390 -0.67 6.09 10.80
C VAL A 390 -1.42 5.58 9.58
N GLY A 391 -0.76 4.75 8.78
CA GLY A 391 -1.47 3.98 7.76
C GLY A 391 -0.64 2.88 7.16
N TRP A 392 -1.37 1.96 6.54
CA TRP A 392 -0.95 0.68 6.03
C TRP A 392 -1.32 0.56 4.57
N PHE A 393 -0.50 -0.14 3.80
CA PHE A 393 -0.76 -0.34 2.38
C PHE A 393 -0.39 -1.75 1.93
N LYS A 394 -1.26 -2.32 1.09
CA LYS A 394 -0.86 -3.39 0.18
C LYS A 394 -1.59 -3.25 -1.15
N GLY A 395 -0.83 -3.32 -2.23
CA GLY A 395 -1.36 -3.46 -3.58
C GLY A 395 -1.05 -4.81 -4.21
N GLY A 396 -1.69 -5.08 -5.34
CA GLY A 396 -1.37 -6.16 -6.25
C GLY A 396 -1.53 -5.74 -7.70
N ALA A 397 -0.76 -6.35 -8.58
CA ALA A 397 -0.88 -6.17 -10.01
C ALA A 397 -0.36 -7.41 -10.75
N GLU A 398 -1.01 -7.71 -11.86
CA GLU A 398 -0.51 -8.52 -12.98
C GLU A 398 -1.23 -8.04 -14.25
N PRO A 399 -0.83 -8.43 -15.46
CA PRO A 399 -1.60 -8.12 -16.65
C PRO A 399 -3.08 -8.51 -16.50
N GLY A 400 -3.96 -7.52 -16.56
CA GLY A 400 -5.41 -7.70 -16.41
C GLY A 400 -5.94 -7.66 -14.97
N VAL A 401 -5.10 -7.41 -13.97
CA VAL A 401 -5.51 -7.32 -12.55
C VAL A 401 -4.80 -6.16 -11.87
N LEU A 402 -5.56 -5.32 -11.16
CA LEU A 402 -5.03 -4.24 -10.34
C LEU A 402 -5.81 -4.15 -9.03
N SER A 403 -5.12 -4.20 -7.89
CA SER A 403 -5.72 -4.05 -6.57
C SER A 403 -4.91 -3.08 -5.71
N ARG A 404 -5.58 -2.23 -4.93
CA ARG A 404 -4.95 -1.30 -3.97
C ARG A 404 -5.81 -1.25 -2.72
N SER A 405 -5.20 -1.47 -1.55
CA SER A 405 -5.88 -1.38 -0.26
C SER A 405 -5.04 -0.57 0.72
N VAL A 406 -5.67 0.40 1.35
CA VAL A 406 -5.06 1.28 2.35
C VAL A 406 -5.93 1.27 3.59
N LEU A 407 -5.33 1.13 4.76
CA LEU A 407 -5.96 1.43 6.05
C LEU A 407 -5.23 2.63 6.64
N ALA A 408 -5.94 3.63 7.15
CA ALA A 408 -5.32 4.77 7.80
C ALA A 408 -6.12 5.22 9.03
N GLN A 409 -5.41 5.57 10.09
CA GLN A 409 -5.99 6.21 11.26
C GLN A 409 -5.76 7.72 11.17
N ALA A 410 -6.85 8.48 11.24
CA ALA A 410 -6.82 9.93 11.30
C ALA A 410 -6.34 10.42 12.67
N ALA A 411 -5.85 11.65 12.73
CA ALA A 411 -5.39 12.27 13.98
C ALA A 411 -6.50 12.43 15.04
N ASP A 412 -7.77 12.35 14.64
CA ASP A 412 -8.93 12.32 15.54
C ASP A 412 -9.24 10.91 16.12
N GLY A 413 -8.44 9.91 15.76
CA GLY A 413 -8.53 8.52 16.23
C GLY A 413 -9.43 7.62 15.38
N ARG A 414 -10.20 8.15 14.42
CA ARG A 414 -11.02 7.33 13.51
C ARG A 414 -10.14 6.56 12.54
N THR A 415 -10.43 5.29 12.34
CA THR A 415 -9.73 4.42 11.40
C THR A 415 -10.59 4.16 10.19
N PHE A 416 -10.01 4.23 9.01
CA PHE A 416 -10.69 3.96 7.75
C PHE A 416 -9.91 2.98 6.90
N ALA A 417 -10.62 2.18 6.11
CA ALA A 417 -10.05 1.30 5.10
C ALA A 417 -10.68 1.59 3.74
N VAL A 418 -9.85 1.73 2.72
CA VAL A 418 -10.25 1.95 1.33
C VAL A 418 -9.58 0.91 0.44
N SER A 419 -10.38 0.13 -0.26
CA SER A 419 -9.94 -0.94 -1.17
C SER A 419 -10.57 -0.78 -2.54
N ALA A 420 -9.77 -0.88 -3.59
CA ALA A 420 -10.22 -0.86 -4.97
C ALA A 420 -9.57 -1.98 -5.78
N MET A 421 -10.36 -2.58 -6.67
CA MET A 421 -9.98 -3.71 -7.49
C MET A 421 -10.52 -3.52 -8.89
N VAL A 422 -9.67 -3.68 -9.90
CA VAL A 422 -10.03 -3.61 -11.32
C VAL A 422 -9.46 -4.84 -12.01
N SER A 423 -10.25 -5.48 -12.86
CA SER A 423 -9.75 -6.58 -13.69
C SER A 423 -10.38 -6.61 -15.08
N ASP A 424 -9.62 -7.10 -16.05
CA ASP A 424 -10.07 -7.33 -17.42
C ASP A 424 -9.37 -8.59 -17.93
N PRO A 425 -10.11 -9.67 -18.27
CA PRO A 425 -9.51 -10.90 -18.78
C PRO A 425 -9.06 -10.77 -20.24
N ALA A 426 -9.41 -9.69 -20.93
CA ALA A 426 -9.09 -9.44 -22.34
C ALA A 426 -8.02 -8.34 -22.54
N ARG A 427 -7.81 -7.44 -21.56
CA ARG A 427 -6.87 -6.32 -21.69
C ARG A 427 -6.06 -6.10 -20.42
N ASN A 428 -4.85 -5.57 -20.58
CA ASN A 428 -4.06 -5.15 -19.44
C ASN A 428 -4.64 -3.85 -18.82
N VAL A 429 -4.96 -3.88 -17.52
CA VAL A 429 -5.44 -2.72 -16.73
C VAL A 429 -4.40 -2.16 -15.77
N GLY A 430 -3.18 -2.73 -15.76
CA GLY A 430 -2.08 -2.36 -14.85
C GLY A 430 -1.16 -1.23 -15.36
N GLY A 431 -1.52 -0.57 -16.47
CA GLY A 431 -0.73 0.53 -17.03
C GLY A 431 -0.62 1.73 -16.08
N ALA A 432 0.47 2.49 -16.16
CA ALA A 432 0.78 3.56 -15.22
C ALA A 432 -0.31 4.65 -15.12
N THR A 433 -1.04 4.94 -16.20
CA THR A 433 -2.20 5.86 -16.16
C THR A 433 -3.34 5.31 -15.29
N ALA A 434 -3.70 4.04 -15.46
CA ALA A 434 -4.74 3.39 -14.65
C ALA A 434 -4.32 3.28 -13.18
N VAL A 435 -3.03 3.04 -12.91
CA VAL A 435 -2.47 3.06 -11.55
C VAL A 435 -2.61 4.45 -10.93
N SER A 436 -2.18 5.50 -11.63
CA SER A 436 -2.28 6.88 -11.13
C SER A 436 -3.73 7.31 -10.87
N GLU A 437 -4.66 6.93 -11.75
CA GLU A 437 -6.10 7.15 -11.57
C GLU A 437 -6.64 6.42 -10.34
N LEU A 438 -6.30 5.13 -10.17
CA LEU A 438 -6.73 4.38 -9.00
C LEU A 438 -6.21 4.99 -7.68
N LEU A 439 -4.96 5.48 -7.66
CA LEU A 439 -4.39 6.17 -6.50
C LEU A 439 -5.12 7.50 -6.22
N ALA A 440 -5.48 8.27 -7.25
CA ALA A 440 -6.26 9.49 -7.09
C ALA A 440 -7.67 9.21 -6.52
N LEU A 441 -8.33 8.13 -6.97
CA LEU A 441 -9.62 7.71 -6.43
C LEU A 441 -9.51 7.32 -4.95
N LEU A 442 -8.46 6.60 -4.56
CA LEU A 442 -8.19 6.26 -3.15
C LEU A 442 -7.93 7.50 -2.30
N ALA A 443 -7.07 8.42 -2.75
CA ALA A 443 -6.78 9.67 -2.04
C ALA A 443 -8.04 10.55 -1.90
N GLY A 444 -8.85 10.64 -2.96
CA GLY A 444 -10.15 11.33 -2.93
C GLY A 444 -11.14 10.68 -1.95
N ALA A 445 -11.19 9.35 -1.87
CA ALA A 445 -12.02 8.66 -0.90
C ALA A 445 -11.66 9.02 0.55
N PHE A 446 -10.37 9.06 0.90
CA PHE A 446 -9.94 9.51 2.24
C PHE A 446 -10.34 10.96 2.54
N ARG A 447 -10.27 11.85 1.54
CA ARG A 447 -10.76 13.23 1.66
C ARG A 447 -12.28 13.28 1.91
N LEU A 448 -13.07 12.48 1.18
CA LEU A 448 -14.52 12.39 1.35
C LEU A 448 -14.90 11.81 2.72
N LEU A 449 -14.17 10.81 3.20
CA LEU A 449 -14.36 10.22 4.54
C LEU A 449 -14.07 11.24 5.65
N ALA A 450 -12.98 12.00 5.53
CA ALA A 450 -12.61 13.02 6.52
C ALA A 450 -13.66 14.12 6.66
N ALA A 451 -14.34 14.48 5.57
CA ALA A 451 -15.37 15.52 5.55
C ALA A 451 -16.64 15.15 6.35
N GLY A 452 -16.90 13.85 6.58
CA GLY A 452 -18.07 13.34 7.29
C GLY A 452 -19.38 13.45 6.50
N PRO A 453 -20.47 12.80 6.96
CA PRO A 453 -21.74 12.68 6.24
C PRO A 453 -22.58 13.98 6.09
N GLY A 454 -22.00 15.15 6.37
CA GLY A 454 -22.73 16.43 6.38
C GLY A 454 -21.96 17.66 5.92
N ASN A 455 -20.74 17.52 5.40
CA ASN A 455 -19.98 18.66 4.88
C ASN A 455 -20.13 18.71 3.35
N PRO A 456 -20.86 19.69 2.79
CA PRO A 456 -20.99 19.85 1.36
C PRO A 456 -19.68 20.45 0.83
N ALA A 457 -18.66 19.63 0.66
CA ALA A 457 -17.53 19.94 -0.22
C ALA A 457 -18.06 19.92 -1.67
N GLY A 458 -18.85 20.94 -2.02
CA GLY A 458 -19.65 20.99 -3.24
C GLY A 458 -20.37 22.33 -3.46
N ARG A 459 -19.94 23.42 -2.82
CA ARG A 459 -20.28 24.80 -3.22
C ARG A 459 -19.13 25.76 -2.93
N SER A 460 -18.27 25.95 -3.92
CA SER A 460 -17.72 27.26 -4.33
C SER A 460 -16.94 27.07 -5.62
#